data_AF-A0A811N419-F1
#
_entry.id   AF-A0A811N419-F1
#
_cell.length_a   1.000
_cell.length_b   1.000
_cell.length_c   1.000
_cell.angle_alpha   90.00
_cell.angle_beta   90.00
_cell.angle_gamma   90.00
#
_symmetry.space_group_name_H-M   'P 1'
#
loop_
_entity.id
_entity.type
_entity.pdbx_description
1 polymer ?
#
loop_
_entity_poly.entity_id
_entity_poly.type
_entity_poly.pdbx_seq_one_letter_code
_entity_poly.pdbx_strand_id
1 'polypeptide(L)'
;MAAISSLPFAALRGAAEWRPSSTVAAISGAVVLSARSRRSSRSVVRCVATAGDVPPTVAETKLNFLKSYKRPIPSIYSTVLQELLVQQHLMRYKRTYHYDPVFGLGFVTVYDQLMEGYPSNEDRDSIFRAYITALNEDPDQYRADALKMEEWARSQNSSSLVDFSSRDGEIVAILKDISERAKGKGNFSYSRFFAVGLFRLLELANATEPTVLDKLCTALNVSKRSVDRDLDVYRNILSKLVQAKELLKEYVDR
;
A
#
# COMPACT_ATOMS: atom_id res chain seq x y z
N MET A 1 21.58 -17.41 9.69
CA MET A 1 21.02 -16.28 8.91
C MET A 1 20.62 -16.83 7.55
N ALA A 2 19.44 -17.43 7.44
CA ALA A 2 19.02 -18.14 6.24
C ALA A 2 18.51 -17.16 5.18
N ALA A 3 19.09 -17.22 3.98
CA ALA A 3 18.64 -16.49 2.81
C ALA A 3 17.26 -17.01 2.38
N ILE A 4 16.27 -16.12 2.34
CA ILE A 4 14.93 -16.42 1.85
C ILE A 4 15.00 -16.39 0.33
N SER A 5 15.06 -17.56 -0.31
CA SER A 5 15.01 -17.68 -1.77
C SER A 5 13.58 -17.40 -2.24
N SER A 6 13.38 -16.29 -2.95
CA SER A 6 12.15 -15.97 -3.68
C SER A 6 12.11 -16.77 -4.98
N LEU A 7 11.08 -17.59 -5.18
CA LEU A 7 10.81 -18.28 -6.45
C LEU A 7 9.80 -17.48 -7.29
N PRO A 8 9.84 -17.57 -8.63
CA PRO A 8 9.13 -16.62 -9.50
C PRO A 8 7.66 -16.97 -9.72
N PHE A 9 6.84 -15.92 -9.73
CA PHE A 9 5.39 -15.90 -9.78
C PHE A 9 4.83 -16.03 -11.20
N ALA A 10 5.16 -17.11 -11.91
CA ALA A 10 4.76 -17.32 -13.31
C ALA A 10 3.71 -18.43 -13.45
N ALA A 11 2.44 -18.12 -13.18
CA ALA A 11 1.33 -18.93 -13.70
C ALA A 11 0.03 -18.11 -13.76
N LEU A 12 -0.71 -18.33 -14.85
CA LEU A 12 -2.09 -17.95 -15.14
C LEU A 12 -2.29 -16.67 -15.97
N ARG A 13 -2.34 -16.91 -17.28
CA ARG A 13 -2.84 -16.01 -18.33
C ARG A 13 -4.36 -16.10 -18.41
N GLY A 14 -4.99 -14.95 -18.62
CA GLY A 14 -6.15 -14.83 -19.51
C GLY A 14 -7.34 -14.07 -18.93
N ALA A 15 -7.48 -12.79 -19.28
CA ALA A 15 -8.79 -12.16 -19.39
C ALA A 15 -8.76 -10.92 -20.31
N ALA A 16 -9.83 -10.83 -21.09
CA ALA A 16 -10.07 -9.93 -22.21
C ALA A 16 -10.32 -8.46 -21.83
N GLU A 17 -10.01 -7.60 -22.79
CA GLU A 17 -10.14 -6.14 -22.77
C GLU A 17 -11.60 -5.67 -22.91
N TRP A 18 -12.06 -4.78 -22.02
CA TRP A 18 -13.26 -3.96 -22.24
C TRP A 18 -13.02 -2.52 -21.74
N ARG A 19 -13.30 -1.52 -22.59
CA ARG A 19 -13.28 -0.06 -22.30
C ARG A 19 -14.72 0.47 -22.21
N PRO A 20 -15.01 1.50 -21.39
CA PRO A 20 -16.25 2.27 -21.50
C PRO A 20 -16.03 3.69 -22.06
N SER A 21 -17.00 4.13 -22.86
CA SER A 21 -17.16 5.49 -23.41
C SER A 21 -17.86 6.42 -22.44
N SER A 22 -17.47 7.70 -22.49
CA SER A 22 -18.05 8.84 -21.76
C SER A 22 -19.10 9.58 -22.59
N THR A 23 -20.18 10.03 -21.96
CA THR A 23 -21.06 11.09 -22.49
C THR A 23 -21.26 12.19 -21.43
N VAL A 24 -21.10 13.43 -21.87
CA VAL A 24 -21.28 14.67 -21.08
C VAL A 24 -22.58 15.32 -21.53
N ALA A 25 -23.39 15.81 -20.59
CA ALA A 25 -24.55 16.64 -20.87
C ALA A 25 -24.37 18.02 -20.21
N ALA A 26 -24.47 19.07 -21.03
CA ALA A 26 -24.46 20.47 -20.63
C ALA A 26 -25.89 20.95 -20.33
N ILE A 27 -26.05 21.83 -19.34
CA ILE A 27 -27.32 22.54 -19.11
C ILE A 27 -27.01 24.02 -18.88
N SER A 28 -27.60 24.86 -19.73
CA SER A 28 -27.61 26.32 -19.66
C SER A 28 -28.67 26.83 -18.69
N GLY A 29 -28.36 27.89 -17.95
CA GLY A 29 -29.33 28.65 -17.17
C GLY A 29 -28.85 30.08 -16.97
N ALA A 30 -29.58 31.04 -17.53
CA ALA A 30 -29.33 32.47 -17.40
C ALA A 30 -30.00 33.03 -16.14
N VAL A 31 -29.31 33.89 -15.39
CA VAL A 31 -29.89 34.77 -14.37
C VAL A 31 -29.24 36.15 -14.50
N VAL A 32 -30.07 37.14 -14.81
CA VAL A 32 -29.76 38.58 -14.70
C VAL A 32 -30.05 39.00 -13.27
N LEU A 33 -29.24 39.88 -12.66
CA LEU A 33 -29.68 40.95 -11.75
C LEU A 33 -28.53 41.84 -11.24
N SER A 34 -28.65 43.14 -11.61
CA SER A 34 -28.44 44.36 -10.83
C SER A 34 -27.13 44.58 -10.03
N ALA A 35 -26.31 45.50 -10.53
CA ALA A 35 -25.15 46.06 -9.83
C ALA A 35 -25.59 47.11 -8.80
N ARG A 36 -25.30 46.84 -7.52
CA ARG A 36 -25.36 47.85 -6.44
C ARG A 36 -23.99 47.94 -5.77
N SER A 37 -23.37 49.10 -5.88
CA SER A 37 -22.08 49.44 -5.25
C SER A 37 -22.17 49.25 -3.73
N ARG A 38 -21.35 48.34 -3.20
CA ARG A 38 -21.11 48.21 -1.75
C ARG A 38 -19.61 48.30 -1.49
N ARG A 39 -19.27 49.26 -0.64
CA ARG A 39 -17.96 49.61 -0.08
C ARG A 39 -17.22 48.36 0.38
N SER A 40 -16.10 48.04 -0.28
CA SER A 40 -15.25 46.88 0.03
C SER A 40 -14.52 47.12 1.35
N SER A 41 -14.99 46.49 2.43
CA SER A 41 -14.18 46.28 3.62
C SER A 41 -13.40 44.99 3.39
N ARG A 42 -12.08 45.09 3.20
CA ARG A 42 -11.18 43.94 3.09
C ARG A 42 -11.10 43.23 4.43
N SER A 43 -12.10 42.40 4.71
CA SER A 43 -12.01 41.36 5.73
C SER A 43 -11.04 40.30 5.21
N VAL A 44 -9.79 40.34 5.72
CA VAL A 44 -8.87 39.21 5.58
C VAL A 44 -9.38 38.15 6.54
N VAL A 45 -10.14 37.18 6.02
CA VAL A 45 -10.52 35.99 6.79
C VAL A 45 -9.24 35.19 7.03
N ARG A 46 -8.61 35.43 8.17
CA ARG A 46 -7.49 34.62 8.64
C ARG A 46 -8.08 33.38 9.31
N CYS A 47 -8.26 32.32 8.53
CA CYS A 47 -8.55 31.00 9.06
C CYS A 47 -7.33 30.54 9.88
N VAL A 48 -7.35 30.75 11.19
CA VAL A 48 -6.40 30.10 12.09
C VAL A 48 -6.95 28.70 12.33
N ALA A 49 -6.50 27.74 11.52
CA ALA A 49 -6.65 26.34 11.86
C ALA A 49 -5.75 26.07 13.07
N THR A 50 -6.33 25.52 14.14
CA THR A 50 -5.55 24.98 15.24
C THR A 50 -4.66 23.87 14.69
N ALA A 51 -3.35 23.94 14.93
CA ALA A 51 -2.32 23.11 14.31
C ALA A 51 -2.42 21.59 14.62
N GLY A 52 -3.44 21.15 15.36
CA GLY A 52 -3.63 19.77 15.77
C GLY A 52 -4.53 18.92 14.87
N ASP A 53 -5.26 19.52 13.92
CA ASP A 53 -6.35 18.81 13.20
C ASP A 53 -6.22 18.86 11.67
N VAL A 54 -5.15 19.47 11.14
CA VAL A 54 -4.86 19.48 9.70
C VAL A 54 -3.87 18.35 9.40
N PRO A 55 -4.23 17.35 8.57
CA PRO A 55 -3.28 16.34 8.12
C PRO A 55 -2.08 17.00 7.43
N PRO A 56 -0.86 16.48 7.62
CA PRO A 56 0.31 17.05 6.97
C PRO A 56 0.16 16.96 5.45
N THR A 57 0.85 17.84 4.74
CA THR A 57 0.90 17.80 3.28
C THR A 57 1.91 16.75 2.79
N VAL A 58 1.77 16.34 1.53
CA VAL A 58 2.77 15.48 0.86
C VAL A 58 4.17 16.11 0.93
N ALA A 59 4.27 17.43 0.77
CA ALA A 59 5.55 18.14 0.83
C ALA A 59 6.19 18.06 2.23
N GLU A 60 5.39 18.17 3.29
CA GLU A 60 5.86 18.01 4.67
C GLU A 60 6.33 16.58 4.95
N THR A 61 5.59 15.56 4.48
CA THR A 61 6.02 14.16 4.61
C THR A 61 7.35 13.90 3.89
N LYS A 62 7.50 14.40 2.65
CA LYS A 62 8.78 14.30 1.91
C LYS A 62 9.92 15.03 2.64
N LEU A 63 9.64 16.21 3.18
CA LEU A 63 10.62 16.96 3.95
C LEU A 63 11.02 16.20 5.23
N ASN A 64 10.06 15.58 5.93
CA ASN A 64 10.33 14.76 7.11
C ASN A 64 11.22 13.56 6.76
N PHE A 65 10.96 12.88 5.64
CA PHE A 65 11.82 11.81 5.16
C PHE A 65 13.27 12.28 4.93
N LEU A 66 13.47 13.40 4.23
CA LEU A 66 14.81 13.95 3.95
C LEU A 66 15.52 14.47 5.21
N LYS A 67 14.76 14.92 6.22
CA LYS A 67 15.33 15.31 7.52
C LYS A 67 15.81 14.08 8.30
N SER A 68 15.05 12.99 8.26
CA SER A 68 15.34 11.73 8.94
C SER A 68 16.47 10.94 8.26
N TYR A 69 16.52 10.94 6.93
CA TYR A 69 17.57 10.27 6.16
C TYR A 69 18.33 11.25 5.27
N LYS A 70 19.54 11.62 5.69
CA LYS A 70 20.37 12.68 5.06
C LYS A 70 21.39 12.16 4.03
N ARG A 71 21.58 10.83 3.95
CA ARG A 71 22.53 10.21 3.03
C ARG A 71 21.94 10.19 1.61
N PRO A 72 22.76 10.29 0.56
CA PRO A 72 22.27 10.17 -0.82
C PRO A 72 21.72 8.75 -1.07
N ILE A 73 20.59 8.68 -1.78
CA ILE A 73 20.00 7.42 -2.24
C ILE A 73 20.20 7.33 -3.76
N PRO A 74 20.74 6.22 -4.30
CA PRO A 74 20.89 6.05 -5.74
C PRO A 74 19.56 6.25 -6.47
N SER A 75 19.60 6.92 -7.64
CA SER A 75 18.42 7.40 -8.37
C SER A 75 17.42 6.30 -8.74
N ILE A 76 17.90 5.08 -8.99
CA ILE A 76 17.06 3.90 -9.27
C ILE A 76 16.11 3.57 -8.11
N TYR A 77 16.55 3.77 -6.86
CA TYR A 77 15.71 3.55 -5.69
C TYR A 77 14.95 4.81 -5.29
N SER A 78 15.60 5.98 -5.34
CA SER A 78 15.04 7.21 -4.79
C SER A 78 13.76 7.66 -5.50
N THR A 79 13.70 7.52 -6.83
CA THR A 79 12.50 7.85 -7.61
C THR A 79 11.30 7.04 -7.14
N VAL A 80 11.47 5.72 -7.07
CA VAL A 80 10.39 4.79 -6.71
C VAL A 80 10.00 4.93 -5.25
N LEU A 81 10.96 5.11 -4.33
CA LEU A 81 10.71 5.36 -2.92
C LEU A 81 9.89 6.64 -2.71
N GLN A 82 10.21 7.71 -3.43
CA GLN A 82 9.47 8.98 -3.34
C GLN A 82 8.04 8.84 -3.88
N GLU A 83 7.84 8.12 -4.99
CA GLU A 83 6.50 7.82 -5.50
C GLU A 83 5.69 6.98 -4.52
N LEU A 84 6.31 5.95 -3.94
CA LEU A 84 5.71 5.09 -2.92
C LEU A 84 5.28 5.91 -1.70
N LEU A 85 6.15 6.81 -1.24
CA LEU A 85 5.89 7.69 -0.10
C LEU A 85 4.68 8.61 -0.35
N VAL A 86 4.55 9.16 -1.56
CA VAL A 86 3.37 9.96 -1.93
C VAL A 86 2.11 9.10 -1.93
N GLN A 87 2.15 7.92 -2.54
CA GLN A 87 0.99 7.03 -2.61
C GLN A 87 0.52 6.60 -1.22
N GLN A 88 1.45 6.24 -0.34
CA GLN A 88 1.14 5.85 1.03
C GLN A 88 0.67 7.05 1.86
N HIS A 89 1.25 8.23 1.69
CA HIS A 89 0.74 9.46 2.33
C HIS A 89 -0.74 9.69 2.02
N LEU A 90 -1.11 9.65 0.73
CA LEU A 90 -2.49 9.86 0.29
C LEU A 90 -3.45 8.79 0.83
N MET A 91 -2.94 7.63 1.22
CA MET A 91 -3.70 6.53 1.81
C MET A 91 -3.80 6.69 3.34
N ARG A 92 -2.67 6.97 4.01
CA ARG A 92 -2.51 7.15 5.45
C ARG A 92 -3.40 8.24 6.04
N TYR A 93 -3.57 9.33 5.31
CA TYR A 93 -4.36 10.48 5.76
C TYR A 93 -5.79 10.49 5.22
N LYS A 94 -6.26 9.39 4.62
CA LYS A 94 -7.69 9.23 4.35
C LYS A 94 -8.44 9.13 5.68
N ARG A 95 -9.62 9.74 5.74
CA ARG A 95 -10.50 9.67 6.92
C ARG A 95 -10.88 8.24 7.31
N THR A 96 -10.91 7.34 6.34
CA THR A 96 -11.25 5.92 6.52
C THR A 96 -10.03 5.05 6.82
N TYR A 97 -8.82 5.62 6.87
CA TYR A 97 -7.61 4.85 7.09
C TYR A 97 -7.64 4.21 8.47
N HIS A 98 -7.33 2.92 8.47
CA HIS A 98 -7.08 2.15 9.66
C HIS A 98 -5.92 1.22 9.31
N TYR A 99 -4.89 1.20 10.15
CA TYR A 99 -3.76 0.31 9.94
C TYR A 99 -4.21 -1.14 10.14
N ASP A 100 -3.78 -2.02 9.25
CA ASP A 100 -4.08 -3.44 9.28
C ASP A 100 -2.75 -4.23 9.20
N PRO A 101 -2.49 -5.22 10.06
CA PRO A 101 -1.28 -6.04 9.96
C PRO A 101 -1.11 -6.75 8.60
N VAL A 102 -2.21 -7.07 7.90
CA VAL A 102 -2.18 -7.57 6.51
C VAL A 102 -1.63 -6.51 5.55
N PHE A 103 -2.00 -5.24 5.75
CA PHE A 103 -1.41 -4.11 5.04
C PHE A 103 0.08 -3.98 5.36
N GLY A 104 0.46 -4.06 6.65
CA GLY A 104 1.85 -3.97 7.11
C GLY A 104 2.74 -5.03 6.45
N LEU A 105 2.28 -6.29 6.46
CA LEU A 105 2.93 -7.40 5.75
C LEU A 105 3.14 -7.09 4.27
N GLY A 106 2.10 -6.61 3.60
CA GLY A 106 2.18 -6.27 2.18
C GLY A 106 3.17 -5.13 1.91
N PHE A 107 3.13 -4.06 2.70
CA PHE A 107 4.07 -2.95 2.55
C PHE A 107 5.52 -3.40 2.78
N VAL A 108 5.79 -4.13 3.86
CA VAL A 108 7.13 -4.66 4.17
C VAL A 108 7.63 -5.54 3.02
N THR A 109 6.78 -6.40 2.47
CA THR A 109 7.10 -7.24 1.31
C THR A 109 7.48 -6.40 0.09
N VAL A 110 6.68 -5.37 -0.25
CA VAL A 110 6.99 -4.45 -1.36
C VAL A 110 8.31 -3.73 -1.13
N TYR A 111 8.52 -3.22 0.07
CA TYR A 111 9.72 -2.47 0.42
C TYR A 111 10.97 -3.32 0.29
N ASP A 112 10.96 -4.54 0.83
CA ASP A 112 12.13 -5.43 0.81
C ASP A 112 12.49 -5.86 -0.61
N GLN A 113 11.49 -6.14 -1.45
CA GLN A 113 11.71 -6.44 -2.89
C GLN A 113 12.20 -5.21 -3.67
N LEU A 114 11.64 -4.03 -3.38
CA LEU A 114 12.09 -2.78 -3.98
C LEU A 114 13.57 -2.52 -3.65
N MET A 115 13.96 -2.74 -2.40
CA MET A 115 15.30 -2.48 -1.88
C MET A 115 16.27 -3.66 -2.05
N GLU A 116 15.86 -4.72 -2.74
CA GLU A 116 16.75 -5.84 -3.08
C GLU A 116 17.93 -5.35 -3.93
N GLY A 117 19.14 -5.77 -3.58
CA GLY A 117 20.37 -5.32 -4.25
C GLY A 117 20.83 -3.90 -3.85
N TYR A 118 20.24 -3.28 -2.82
CA TYR A 118 20.76 -2.03 -2.27
C TYR A 118 22.16 -2.27 -1.65
N PRO A 119 23.16 -1.39 -1.85
CA PRO A 119 24.56 -1.68 -1.46
C PRO A 119 24.80 -1.92 0.04
N SER A 120 24.03 -1.26 0.91
CA SER A 120 24.18 -1.34 2.37
C SER A 120 22.88 -1.79 3.03
N ASN A 121 22.94 -2.91 3.77
CA ASN A 121 21.80 -3.40 4.53
C ASN A 121 21.40 -2.45 5.67
N GLU A 122 22.38 -1.83 6.32
CA GLU A 122 22.14 -0.84 7.38
C GLU A 122 21.42 0.40 6.83
N ASP A 123 21.81 0.84 5.63
CA ASP A 123 21.16 1.97 4.97
C ASP A 123 19.74 1.61 4.56
N ARG A 124 19.51 0.38 4.06
CA ARG A 124 18.15 -0.12 3.76
C ARG A 124 17.27 -0.04 5.00
N ASP A 125 17.73 -0.54 6.14
CA ASP A 125 16.93 -0.52 7.37
C ASP A 125 16.73 0.92 7.88
N SER A 126 17.75 1.76 7.76
CA SER A 126 17.66 3.20 8.09
C SER A 126 16.65 3.94 7.21
N ILE A 127 16.61 3.65 5.91
CA ILE A 127 15.65 4.21 4.95
C ILE A 127 14.24 3.75 5.31
N PHE A 128 14.05 2.47 5.64
CA PHE A 128 12.76 1.93 6.07
C PHE A 128 12.21 2.70 7.29
N ARG A 129 13.05 2.84 8.33
CA ARG A 129 12.69 3.59 9.53
C ARG A 129 12.33 5.04 9.20
N ALA A 130 13.20 5.73 8.46
CA ALA A 130 12.95 7.12 8.06
C ALA A 130 11.66 7.28 7.24
N TYR A 131 11.37 6.32 6.36
CA TYR A 131 10.16 6.31 5.53
C TYR A 131 8.89 6.19 6.37
N ILE A 132 8.82 5.20 7.26
CA ILE A 132 7.61 4.97 8.09
C ILE A 132 7.43 6.11 9.10
N THR A 133 8.52 6.55 9.74
CA THR A 133 8.48 7.69 10.66
C THR A 133 8.04 8.99 9.97
N ALA A 134 8.40 9.20 8.69
CA ALA A 134 7.95 10.39 7.95
C ALA A 134 6.42 10.45 7.76
N LEU A 135 5.74 9.30 7.82
CA LEU A 135 4.29 9.16 7.76
C LEU A 135 3.61 9.23 9.14
N ASN A 136 4.38 9.55 10.20
CA ASN A 136 3.95 9.49 11.60
C ASN A 136 3.40 8.10 11.99
N GLU A 137 4.13 7.06 11.61
CA GLU A 137 3.85 5.67 11.98
C GLU A 137 5.08 5.02 12.62
N ASP A 138 4.88 3.85 13.22
CA ASP A 138 5.92 3.11 13.93
C ASP A 138 6.57 2.04 13.04
N PRO A 139 7.86 2.19 12.64
CA PRO A 139 8.55 1.19 11.85
C PRO A 139 8.72 -0.16 12.56
N ASP A 140 8.84 -0.14 13.89
CA ASP A 140 9.07 -1.36 14.67
C ASP A 140 7.78 -2.20 14.72
N GLN A 141 6.62 -1.54 14.84
CA GLN A 141 5.30 -2.19 14.68
C GLN A 141 5.17 -2.88 13.31
N TYR A 142 5.48 -2.19 12.22
CA TYR A 142 5.37 -2.75 10.86
C TYR A 142 6.19 -4.03 10.69
N ARG A 143 7.44 -4.03 11.17
CA ARG A 143 8.34 -5.19 11.08
C ARG A 143 7.87 -6.34 11.96
N ALA A 144 7.45 -6.04 13.20
CA ALA A 144 6.96 -7.06 14.13
C ALA A 144 5.66 -7.72 13.65
N ASP A 145 4.69 -6.92 13.19
CA ASP A 145 3.41 -7.41 12.68
C ASP A 145 3.59 -8.24 11.41
N ALA A 146 4.44 -7.77 10.49
CA ALA A 146 4.77 -8.54 9.29
C ALA A 146 5.38 -9.89 9.66
N LEU A 147 6.37 -9.93 10.55
CA LEU A 147 7.00 -11.18 10.98
C LEU A 147 6.00 -12.16 11.60
N LYS A 148 5.14 -11.70 12.53
CA LYS A 148 4.10 -12.53 13.14
C LYS A 148 3.12 -13.10 12.10
N MET A 149 2.71 -12.27 11.14
CA MET A 149 1.84 -12.69 10.05
C MET A 149 2.50 -13.75 9.16
N GLU A 150 3.80 -13.58 8.86
CA GLU A 150 4.55 -14.56 8.09
C GLU A 150 4.69 -15.90 8.82
N GLU A 151 5.04 -15.88 10.11
CA GLU A 151 5.16 -17.08 10.94
C GLU A 151 3.84 -17.84 11.03
N TRP A 152 2.74 -17.11 11.26
CA TRP A 152 1.42 -17.71 11.25
C TRP A 152 1.09 -18.32 9.88
N ALA A 153 1.33 -17.61 8.78
CA ALA A 153 1.05 -18.10 7.42
C ALA A 153 1.83 -19.37 7.08
N ARG A 154 3.12 -19.45 7.46
CA ARG A 154 3.97 -20.65 7.26
C ARG A 154 3.44 -21.89 7.99
N SER A 155 2.70 -21.69 9.07
CA SER A 155 2.05 -22.79 9.82
C SER A 155 0.65 -23.15 9.29
N GLN A 156 0.18 -22.48 8.23
CA GLN A 156 -1.12 -22.75 7.61
C GLN A 156 -1.01 -23.61 6.35
N ASN A 157 -2.16 -24.09 5.90
CA ASN A 157 -2.37 -24.69 4.59
C ASN A 157 -3.63 -24.08 3.94
N SER A 158 -3.93 -24.44 2.69
CA SER A 158 -5.07 -23.91 1.94
C SER A 158 -6.40 -23.94 2.69
N SER A 159 -6.68 -24.99 3.48
CA SER A 159 -7.94 -25.13 4.22
C SER A 159 -7.96 -24.29 5.50
N SER A 160 -6.86 -24.31 6.26
CA SER A 160 -6.77 -23.63 7.55
C SER A 160 -6.66 -22.10 7.40
N LEU A 161 -6.17 -21.65 6.24
CA LEU A 161 -6.08 -20.23 5.87
C LEU A 161 -7.45 -19.65 5.51
N VAL A 162 -8.31 -20.39 4.80
CA VAL A 162 -9.65 -19.91 4.38
C VAL A 162 -10.69 -20.08 5.48
N ASP A 163 -10.58 -21.14 6.28
CA ASP A 163 -11.47 -21.40 7.42
C ASP A 163 -10.94 -20.78 8.72
N PHE A 164 -10.32 -19.60 8.63
CA PHE A 164 -9.80 -18.91 9.82
C PHE A 164 -10.94 -18.52 10.79
N SER A 165 -12.16 -18.32 10.29
CA SER A 165 -13.30 -17.87 11.09
C SER A 165 -13.72 -18.87 12.19
N SER A 166 -13.49 -20.17 11.96
CA SER A 166 -13.81 -21.25 12.92
C SER A 166 -12.73 -21.42 14.01
N ARG A 167 -11.63 -20.67 13.94
CA ARG A 167 -10.43 -20.85 14.76
C ARG A 167 -10.19 -19.67 15.70
N ASP A 168 -9.24 -19.84 16.61
CA ASP A 168 -8.81 -18.81 17.55
C ASP A 168 -7.31 -18.53 17.45
N GLY A 169 -6.90 -17.36 17.91
CA GLY A 169 -5.51 -16.89 17.90
C GLY A 169 -5.42 -15.39 17.56
N GLU A 170 -4.29 -14.78 17.89
CA GLU A 170 -4.04 -13.34 17.69
C GLU A 170 -4.25 -12.93 16.22
N ILE A 171 -3.60 -13.64 15.29
CA ILE A 171 -3.71 -13.37 13.85
C ILE A 171 -5.12 -13.64 13.33
N VAL A 172 -5.77 -14.68 13.83
CA VAL A 172 -7.15 -15.01 13.44
C VAL A 172 -8.12 -13.93 13.91
N ALA A 173 -7.94 -13.38 15.11
CA ALA A 173 -8.74 -12.27 15.62
C ALA A 173 -8.57 -11.01 14.74
N ILE A 174 -7.36 -10.73 14.27
CA ILE A 174 -7.09 -9.64 13.32
C ILE A 174 -7.84 -9.86 12.00
N LEU A 175 -7.80 -11.08 11.43
CA LEU A 175 -8.52 -11.39 10.19
C LEU A 175 -10.04 -11.31 10.36
N LYS A 176 -10.56 -11.70 11.54
CA LYS A 176 -11.98 -11.55 11.90
C LYS A 176 -12.39 -10.08 11.98
N ASP A 177 -11.61 -9.24 12.66
CA ASP A 177 -11.84 -7.78 12.73
C ASP A 177 -11.85 -7.13 11.33
N ILE A 178 -10.86 -7.46 10.49
CA ILE A 178 -10.80 -6.97 9.10
C ILE A 178 -12.06 -7.38 8.34
N SER A 179 -12.46 -8.66 8.46
CA SER A 179 -13.67 -9.18 7.81
C SER A 179 -14.93 -8.44 8.25
N GLU A 180 -15.09 -8.18 9.55
CA GLU A 180 -16.21 -7.43 10.09
C GLU A 180 -16.25 -5.98 9.60
N ARG A 181 -15.11 -5.29 9.59
CA ARG A 181 -15.02 -3.91 9.07
C ARG A 181 -15.31 -3.85 7.57
N ALA A 182 -14.89 -4.85 6.81
CA ALA A 182 -15.11 -4.93 5.37
C ALA A 182 -16.57 -5.26 4.99
N LYS A 183 -17.35 -5.95 5.86
CA LYS A 183 -18.78 -6.25 5.63
C LYS A 183 -19.68 -5.01 5.63
N GLY A 184 -19.33 -3.97 6.37
CA GLY A 184 -20.21 -2.83 6.64
C GLY A 184 -19.69 -1.48 6.13
N LYS A 185 -20.22 -0.39 6.72
CA LYS A 185 -19.63 0.96 6.62
C LYS A 185 -18.49 1.16 7.63
N GLY A 186 -17.81 0.07 8.01
CA GLY A 186 -16.65 0.15 8.90
C GLY A 186 -15.52 0.94 8.26
N ASN A 187 -14.56 1.40 9.06
CA ASN A 187 -13.34 2.03 8.55
C ASN A 187 -12.40 0.96 8.00
N PHE A 188 -12.77 0.36 6.86
CA PHE A 188 -11.90 -0.49 6.07
C PHE A 188 -11.43 0.29 4.84
N SER A 189 -10.10 0.46 4.73
CA SER A 189 -9.47 1.11 3.58
C SER A 189 -8.65 0.10 2.82
N TYR A 190 -9.28 -0.50 1.81
CA TYR A 190 -8.56 -1.34 0.85
C TYR A 190 -7.42 -0.57 0.19
N SER A 191 -6.28 -1.25 0.00
CA SER A 191 -5.12 -0.71 -0.70
C SER A 191 -4.40 -1.81 -1.49
N ARG A 192 -3.52 -1.39 -2.40
CA ARG A 192 -2.65 -2.32 -3.12
C ARG A 192 -1.75 -3.13 -2.17
N PHE A 193 -1.24 -2.52 -1.11
CA PHE A 193 -0.44 -3.23 -0.12
C PHE A 193 -1.25 -4.30 0.60
N PHE A 194 -2.53 -4.06 0.88
CA PHE A 194 -3.41 -5.09 1.42
C PHE A 194 -3.53 -6.30 0.48
N ALA A 195 -3.68 -6.09 -0.84
CA ALA A 195 -3.68 -7.18 -1.81
C ALA A 195 -2.36 -7.96 -1.84
N VAL A 196 -1.22 -7.26 -1.81
CA VAL A 196 0.10 -7.90 -1.73
C VAL A 196 0.24 -8.70 -0.44
N GLY A 197 -0.26 -8.19 0.68
CA GLY A 197 -0.28 -8.90 1.97
C GLY A 197 -1.08 -10.20 1.91
N LEU A 198 -2.29 -10.17 1.33
CA LEU A 198 -3.08 -11.39 1.10
C LEU A 198 -2.34 -12.41 0.23
N PHE A 199 -1.72 -11.93 -0.84
CA PHE A 199 -0.94 -12.79 -1.71
C PHE A 199 0.27 -13.40 -0.99
N ARG A 200 0.96 -12.62 -0.15
CA ARG A 200 2.08 -13.08 0.67
C ARG A 200 1.66 -14.15 1.68
N LEU A 201 0.49 -14.02 2.29
CA LEU A 201 -0.07 -15.06 3.17
C LEU A 201 -0.29 -16.39 2.41
N LEU A 202 -0.86 -16.32 1.20
CA LEU A 202 -1.09 -17.50 0.36
C LEU A 202 0.22 -18.15 -0.09
N GLU A 203 1.21 -17.35 -0.48
CA GLU A 203 2.54 -17.81 -0.87
C GLU A 203 3.20 -18.58 0.27
N LEU A 204 3.22 -18.01 1.48
CA LEU A 204 3.84 -18.63 2.66
C LEU A 204 3.13 -19.89 3.13
N ALA A 205 1.82 -19.99 2.93
CA ALA A 205 1.02 -21.18 3.21
C ALA A 205 1.08 -22.24 2.09
N ASN A 206 1.87 -21.99 1.03
CA ASN A 206 1.92 -22.81 -0.19
C ASN A 206 0.51 -23.08 -0.80
N ALA A 207 -0.35 -22.06 -0.75
CA ALA A 207 -1.77 -22.14 -1.10
C ALA A 207 -2.06 -21.31 -2.36
N THR A 208 -1.29 -21.52 -3.42
CA THR A 208 -1.26 -20.67 -4.63
C THR A 208 -2.39 -20.96 -5.63
N GLU A 209 -3.33 -21.84 -5.31
CA GLU A 209 -4.46 -22.12 -6.19
C GLU A 209 -5.44 -20.94 -6.28
N PRO A 210 -5.93 -20.57 -7.48
CA PRO A 210 -6.85 -19.44 -7.66
C PRO A 210 -8.14 -19.56 -6.85
N THR A 211 -8.58 -20.79 -6.58
CA THR A 211 -9.78 -21.11 -5.80
C THR A 211 -9.62 -20.75 -4.33
N VAL A 212 -8.40 -20.80 -3.79
CA VAL A 212 -8.11 -20.45 -2.40
C VAL A 212 -8.16 -18.94 -2.22
N LEU A 213 -7.60 -18.18 -3.17
CA LEU A 213 -7.68 -16.71 -3.16
C LEU A 213 -9.14 -16.24 -3.18
N ASP A 214 -10.00 -16.87 -4.00
CA ASP A 214 -11.43 -16.57 -4.05
C ASP A 214 -12.13 -16.79 -2.70
N LYS A 215 -11.91 -17.96 -2.09
CA LYS A 215 -12.45 -18.29 -0.77
C LYS A 215 -11.96 -17.33 0.32
N LEU A 216 -10.66 -16.98 0.30
CA LEU A 216 -10.08 -16.04 1.26
C LEU A 216 -10.66 -14.63 1.11
N CYS A 217 -10.82 -14.15 -0.13
CA CYS A 217 -11.46 -12.86 -0.41
C CYS A 217 -12.91 -12.83 0.10
N THR A 218 -13.67 -13.91 -0.14
CA THR A 218 -15.04 -14.05 0.37
C THR A 218 -15.08 -14.06 1.89
N ALA A 219 -14.19 -14.82 2.55
CA ALA A 219 -14.12 -14.89 4.01
C ALA A 219 -13.76 -13.53 4.64
N LEU A 220 -12.95 -12.72 3.97
CA LEU A 220 -12.59 -11.36 4.38
C LEU A 220 -13.56 -10.27 3.89
N ASN A 221 -14.57 -10.61 3.09
CA ASN A 221 -15.51 -9.66 2.48
C ASN A 221 -14.82 -8.58 1.62
N VAL A 222 -13.75 -8.97 0.93
CA VAL A 222 -12.99 -8.09 0.02
C VAL A 222 -13.26 -8.47 -1.42
N SER A 223 -13.31 -7.48 -2.31
CA SER A 223 -13.54 -7.71 -3.74
C SER A 223 -12.36 -8.44 -4.38
N LYS A 224 -12.55 -9.72 -4.77
CA LYS A 224 -11.58 -10.48 -5.55
C LYS A 224 -11.13 -9.73 -6.81
N ARG A 225 -12.06 -9.10 -7.52
CA ARG A 225 -11.76 -8.30 -8.72
C ARG A 225 -10.75 -7.18 -8.44
N SER A 226 -10.84 -6.55 -7.26
CA SER A 226 -9.88 -5.52 -6.88
C SER A 226 -8.52 -6.10 -6.54
N VAL A 227 -8.49 -7.23 -5.81
CA VAL A 227 -7.26 -7.95 -5.50
C VAL A 227 -6.54 -8.38 -6.77
N ASP A 228 -7.22 -9.06 -7.69
CA ASP A 228 -6.63 -9.52 -8.97
C ASP A 228 -6.01 -8.35 -9.75
N ARG A 229 -6.75 -7.24 -9.89
CA ARG A 229 -6.27 -6.04 -10.60
C ARG A 229 -4.99 -5.47 -9.98
N ASP A 230 -4.95 -5.36 -8.66
CA ASP A 230 -3.81 -4.77 -7.95
C ASP A 230 -2.60 -5.70 -7.93
N LEU A 231 -2.80 -7.02 -7.88
CA LEU A 231 -1.74 -8.02 -8.02
C LEU A 231 -1.12 -7.98 -9.41
N ASP A 232 -1.92 -7.81 -10.47
CA ASP A 232 -1.39 -7.65 -11.83
C ASP A 232 -0.59 -6.36 -12.00
N VAL A 233 -1.06 -5.25 -11.43
CA VAL A 233 -0.29 -4.00 -11.41
C VAL A 233 1.03 -4.18 -10.66
N TYR A 234 0.99 -4.84 -9.50
CA TYR A 234 2.17 -5.09 -8.67
C TYR A 234 3.22 -5.94 -9.40
N ARG A 235 2.81 -7.06 -10.01
CA ARG A 235 3.67 -7.92 -10.85
C ARG A 235 4.38 -7.12 -11.94
N ASN A 236 3.62 -6.29 -12.65
CA ASN A 236 4.16 -5.48 -13.75
C ASN A 236 5.19 -4.45 -13.26
N ILE A 237 5.00 -3.87 -12.07
CA ILE A 237 5.96 -2.92 -11.49
C ILE A 237 7.25 -3.64 -11.08
N LEU A 238 7.15 -4.77 -10.37
CA LEU A 238 8.33 -5.55 -9.96
C LEU A 238 9.16 -6.01 -11.16
N SER A 239 8.51 -6.54 -12.20
CA SER A 239 9.22 -7.01 -13.40
C SER A 239 10.03 -5.89 -14.06
N LYS A 240 9.48 -4.67 -14.12
CA LYS A 240 10.19 -3.50 -14.66
C LYS A 240 11.36 -3.06 -13.76
N LEU A 241 11.20 -3.15 -12.44
CA LEU A 241 12.28 -2.81 -11.50
C LEU A 241 13.45 -3.79 -11.59
N VAL A 242 13.16 -5.09 -11.69
CA VAL A 242 14.20 -6.12 -11.88
C VAL A 242 14.96 -5.85 -13.18
N GLN A 243 14.26 -5.64 -14.30
CA GLN A 243 14.88 -5.31 -15.58
C GLN A 243 15.74 -4.03 -15.49
N ALA A 244 15.27 -2.99 -14.81
CA ALA A 244 16.04 -1.75 -14.64
C ALA A 244 17.31 -1.96 -13.80
N LYS A 245 17.26 -2.82 -12.76
CA LYS A 245 18.41 -3.17 -11.94
C LYS A 245 19.45 -3.96 -12.74
N GLU A 246 19.01 -4.92 -13.55
CA GLU A 246 19.88 -5.73 -14.40
C GLU A 246 20.60 -4.88 -15.45
N LEU A 247 19.89 -3.96 -16.12
CA LEU A 247 20.49 -3.04 -17.11
C LEU A 247 21.55 -2.13 -16.48
N LEU A 248 21.31 -1.62 -15.26
CA LEU A 248 22.32 -0.81 -14.57
C LEU A 248 23.52 -1.63 -14.14
N LYS A 249 23.30 -2.86 -13.66
CA LYS A 249 24.39 -3.77 -13.31
C LYS A 249 25.28 -4.03 -14.54
N GLU A 250 24.67 -4.33 -15.68
CA GLU A 250 25.39 -4.52 -16.94
C GLU A 250 26.15 -3.25 -17.36
N TYR A 251 25.59 -2.06 -17.15
CA TYR A 251 26.28 -0.80 -17.46
C TYR A 251 27.48 -0.53 -16.54
N VAL A 252 27.37 -0.87 -15.26
CA VAL A 252 28.45 -0.66 -14.26
C VAL A 252 29.56 -1.70 -14.41
N ASP A 253 29.25 -2.92 -14.86
CA ASP A 253 30.21 -4.00 -15.07
C ASP A 253 31.00 -3.85 -16.40
N ARG A 254 30.70 -2.84 -17.22
CA ARG A 254 31.39 -2.49 -18.48
C ARG A 254 32.46 -1.42 -18.28
#